data_AF-A0AAE5C838-F1
#
_entry.id   AF-A0AAE5C838-F1
#
_cell.length_a   1.000
_cell.length_b   1.000
_cell.length_c   1.000
_cell.angle_alpha   90.00
_cell.angle_beta   90.00
_cell.angle_gamma   90.00
#
_symmetry.space_group_name_H-M   'P 1'
#
loop_
_entity.id
_entity.type
_entity.pdbx_description
1 polymer ?
#
loop_
_entity_poly.entity_id
_entity_poly.type
_entity_poly.pdbx_seq_one_letter_code
_entity_poly.pdbx_strand_id
1 'polypeptide(L)' 'MLHAGLVASPYVTVDDTGARHSHNNYYTTQIGGADFTVFRTTKSKSRLNFLSLLRGGYQDYVLGDAAFDYL' A
#
# COMPACT_ATOMS: atom_id res chain seq x y z
N MET A 1 -7.06 10.43 -4.87
CA MET A 1 -6.47 10.97 -3.62
C MET A 1 -5.10 10.38 -3.33
N LEU A 2 -4.94 9.06 -3.15
CA LEU A 2 -3.62 8.47 -2.81
C LEU A 2 -2.50 8.86 -3.80
N HIS A 3 -2.73 8.72 -5.12
CA HIS A 3 -1.73 9.08 -6.13
C HIS A 3 -1.22 10.52 -6.00
N ALA A 4 -2.13 11.49 -5.87
CA ALA A 4 -1.75 12.90 -5.71
C ALA A 4 -0.93 13.12 -4.43
N GLY A 5 -1.30 12.47 -3.32
CA GLY A 5 -0.53 12.52 -2.07
C GLY A 5 0.87 11.94 -2.21
N LEU A 6 1.01 10.80 -2.92
CA LEU A 6 2.32 10.19 -3.20
C LEU A 6 3.21 11.07 -4.09
N VAL A 7 2.63 11.74 -5.09
CA VAL A 7 3.38 12.64 -5.99
C VAL A 7 3.84 13.90 -5.25
N ALA A 8 3.00 14.43 -4.35
CA ALA A 8 3.30 15.66 -3.62
C ALA A 8 4.24 15.48 -2.41
N SER A 9 4.40 14.25 -1.92
CA SER A 9 5.14 13.99 -0.66
C SER A 9 6.57 13.52 -0.93
N PRO A 10 7.58 14.11 -0.26
CA PRO A 10 8.97 13.68 -0.42
C PRO A 10 9.24 12.30 0.19
N TYR A 11 8.41 11.88 1.13
CA TYR A 11 8.41 10.55 1.73
C TYR A 11 7.01 10.26 2.26
N VAL A 12 6.75 8.98 2.55
CA VAL A 12 5.54 8.53 3.24
C VAL A 12 5.90 7.56 4.34
N THR A 13 5.07 7.55 5.38
CA THR A 13 5.06 6.50 6.41
C THR A 13 3.94 5.52 6.09
N VAL A 14 4.18 4.27 6.52
CA VAL A 14 3.21 3.19 6.39
C VAL A 14 3.16 2.46 7.71
N ASP A 15 1.95 2.17 8.17
CA ASP A 15 1.71 1.26 9.28
C ASP A 15 0.54 0.32 8.95
N ASP A 16 0.53 -0.86 9.57
CA ASP A 16 -0.54 -1.84 9.40
C ASP A 16 -1.12 -2.28 10.75
N THR A 17 -2.44 -2.27 10.86
CA THR A 17 -3.14 -2.68 12.08
C THR A 17 -4.27 -3.65 11.78
N GLY A 18 -4.58 -4.51 12.75
CA GLY A 18 -5.71 -5.44 12.66
C GLY A 18 -7.04 -4.70 12.61
N ALA A 19 -7.96 -5.21 11.79
CA ALA A 19 -9.33 -4.72 11.71
C ALA A 19 -10.32 -5.87 11.79
N ARG A 20 -11.51 -5.61 12.35
CA ARG A 20 -12.61 -6.58 12.43
C ARG A 20 -13.79 -6.03 11.67
N HIS A 21 -14.28 -6.80 10.70
CA HIS A 21 -15.48 -6.44 9.95
C HIS A 21 -16.34 -7.67 9.70
N SER A 22 -17.63 -7.59 10.07
CA SER A 22 -18.59 -8.70 9.97
C SER A 22 -18.02 -10.02 10.51
N HIS A 23 -17.52 -10.00 11.76
CA HIS A 23 -16.93 -11.16 12.46
C HIS A 23 -15.69 -11.78 11.83
N ASN A 24 -15.15 -11.19 10.77
CA ASN A 24 -13.98 -11.66 10.06
C ASN A 24 -12.76 -10.76 10.35
N ASN A 25 -11.57 -11.36 10.23
CA ASN A 25 -10.29 -10.64 10.36
C ASN A 25 -9.97 -9.93 9.06
N TYR A 26 -9.55 -8.67 9.19
CA TYR A 26 -9.08 -7.80 8.14
C TYR A 26 -7.83 -7.07 8.64
N TYR A 27 -7.20 -6.32 7.75
CA TYR A 27 -6.04 -5.50 8.03
C TYR A 27 -6.25 -4.13 7.41
N THR A 28 -5.98 -3.08 8.18
CA THR A 28 -6.00 -1.70 7.70
C THR A 28 -4.57 -1.21 7.56
N THR A 29 -4.19 -0.79 6.36
CA THR A 29 -2.93 -0.12 6.09
C THR A 29 -3.15 1.39 6.07
N GLN A 30 -2.40 2.12 6.90
CA GLN A 30 -2.27 3.57 6.83
C GLN A 30 -1.12 3.91 5.87
N ILE A 31 -1.34 4.89 5.01
CA ILE A 31 -0.30 5.46 4.13
C ILE A 31 -0.44 6.97 4.18
N GLY A 32 0.62 7.70 4.52
CA GLY A 32 0.53 9.14 4.62
C GLY A 32 1.85 9.86 4.92
N GLY A 33 1.75 11.18 5.02
CA GLY A 33 2.84 12.10 5.36
C GLY A 33 2.26 13.34 6.07
N ALA A 34 2.99 14.46 6.03
CA ALA A 34 2.56 15.68 6.69
C ALA A 34 1.22 16.22 6.17
N ASP A 35 1.00 16.14 4.85
CA ASP A 35 -0.14 16.81 4.20
C ASP A 35 -1.29 15.87 3.84
N PHE A 36 -1.12 14.55 4.00
CA PHE A 36 -2.17 13.59 3.67
C PHE A 36 -2.06 12.28 4.46
N THR A 37 -3.19 11.59 4.59
CA THR A 37 -3.24 10.21 5.07
C THR A 37 -4.42 9.51 4.42
N VAL A 38 -4.21 8.26 4.03
CA VAL A 38 -5.27 7.35 3.61
C VAL A 38 -5.23 6.06 4.41
N PHE A 39 -6.40 5.46 4.60
CA PHE A 39 -6.55 4.15 5.19
C PHE A 39 -7.15 3.20 4.15
N ARG A 40 -6.67 1.96 4.12
CA ARG A 40 -7.14 0.91 3.21
C ARG A 40 -7.29 -0.39 3.99
N THR A 41 -8.52 -0.91 4.06
CA THR A 41 -8.81 -2.17 4.75
C THR A 41 -9.01 -3.30 3.74
N THR A 42 -8.23 -4.37 3.87
CA THR A 42 -8.36 -5.57 3.02
C THR A 42 -8.34 -6.84 3.87
N LYS A 43 -8.67 -7.99 3.26
CA LYS A 43 -8.70 -9.30 3.94
C LYS A 43 -7.32 -9.91 4.15
N SER A 44 -6.28 -9.41 3.47
CA SER A 44 -4.98 -10.08 3.38
C SER A 44 -3.85 -9.18 3.87
N LYS A 45 -2.97 -9.75 4.71
CA LYS A 45 -1.70 -9.15 5.10
C LYS A 45 -0.59 -9.87 4.35
N SER A 46 -0.13 -9.29 3.25
CA SER A 46 0.98 -9.82 2.45
C SER A 46 1.76 -8.68 1.80
N ARG A 47 3.01 -8.96 1.40
CA ARG A 47 3.84 -8.01 0.64
C ARG A 47 3.16 -7.59 -0.67
N LEU A 48 2.53 -8.54 -1.37
CA LEU A 48 1.81 -8.27 -2.62
C LEU A 48 0.60 -7.36 -2.40
N ASN A 49 -0.17 -7.59 -1.32
CA ASN A 49 -1.29 -6.73 -0.96
C ASN A 49 -0.80 -5.32 -0.61
N PHE A 50 0.27 -5.19 0.17
CA PHE A 50 0.89 -3.90 0.47
C PHE A 50 1.29 -3.13 -0.80
N LEU A 51 2.04 -3.76 -1.71
CA LEU A 51 2.44 -3.14 -2.97
C LEU A 51 1.23 -2.72 -3.81
N SER A 52 0.20 -3.57 -3.88
CA SER A 52 -1.04 -3.28 -4.60
C SER A 52 -1.77 -2.06 -4.02
N LEU A 53 -1.80 -1.92 -2.69
CA LEU A 53 -2.38 -0.76 -2.00
C LEU A 53 -1.57 0.51 -2.24
N LEU A 54 -0.23 0.44 -2.13
CA LEU A 54 0.68 1.57 -2.36
C LEU A 54 0.59 2.06 -3.81
N ARG A 55 0.43 1.15 -4.77
CA ARG A 55 0.20 1.48 -6.18
C ARG A 55 -1.12 2.20 -6.44
N GLY A 56 -2.03 2.30 -5.46
CA GLY A 56 -3.19 3.19 -5.57
C GLY A 56 -4.09 2.98 -6.79
N GLY A 57 -4.14 1.77 -7.34
CA GLY A 57 -4.96 1.40 -8.50
C GLY A 57 -4.19 1.08 -9.78
N TYR A 58 -2.89 1.34 -9.85
CA TYR A 58 -2.07 0.85 -10.97
C TYR A 58 -1.95 -0.69 -10.91
N GLN A 59 -2.05 -1.34 -12.07
CA GLN A 59 -2.07 -2.82 -12.19
C GLN A 59 -0.80 -3.40 -12.83
N ASP A 60 0.09 -2.54 -13.30
CA ASP A 60 1.34 -2.88 -13.96
C ASP A 60 2.52 -2.91 -12.98
N TYR A 61 3.48 -3.77 -13.28
CA TYR A 61 4.78 -3.87 -12.63
C TYR A 61 5.87 -3.72 -13.69
N VAL A 62 6.94 -3.01 -13.34
CA VAL A 62 8.14 -2.90 -14.16
C VAL A 62 9.23 -3.73 -13.50
N LEU A 63 9.83 -4.65 -14.26
CA LEU A 63 10.98 -5.42 -13.81
C LEU A 63 12.24 -4.56 -13.96
N GLY A 64 13.01 -4.44 -12.89
CA GLY A 64 14.34 -3.82 -12.93
C GLY A 64 15.44 -4.86 -13.06
N ASP A 65 16.69 -4.41 -13.19
CA ASP A 65 17.87 -5.26 -13.39
C ASP A 65 17.97 -6.37 -12.33
N ALA A 66 17.79 -6.03 -11.05
CA ALA A 66 17.80 -7.01 -9.96
C ALA A 66 16.71 -8.10 -10.08
N ALA A 67 15.57 -7.79 -10.72
CA ALA A 67 14.54 -8.78 -10.98
C ALA A 67 14.93 -9.70 -12.14
N PHE A 68 15.64 -9.18 -13.15
CA PHE A 68 16.21 -9.99 -14.22
C PHE A 68 17.36 -10.88 -13.75
N ASP A 69 18.22 -10.39 -12.86
CA ASP A 69 19.34 -11.17 -12.28
C ASP A 69 18.86 -12.37 -11.43
N TYR A 70 17.64 -12.30 -10.90
CA TYR A 70 17.06 -13.35 -10.05
C TYR A 70 16.40 -14.50 -10.85
N LEU A 71 15.92 -14.23 -12.07
CA LEU A 71 15.22 -15.19 -12.92
C LEU A 71 16.19 -16.17 -13.61
#